data_AF-A0A920GNL7-F1
#
_entry.id   AF-A0A920GNL7-F1
#
_cell.length_a   1.000
_cell.length_b   1.000
_cell.length_c   1.000
_cell.angle_alpha   90.00
_cell.angle_beta   90.00
_cell.angle_gamma   90.00
#
_symmetry.space_group_name_H-M   'P 1'
#
loop_
_entity.id
_entity.type
_entity.pdbx_description
1 polymer ?
#
loop_
_entity_poly.entity_id
_entity_poly.type
_entity_poly.pdbx_seq_one_letter_code
_entity_poly.pdbx_strand_id
1 'polypeptide(L)'
;MTPRGVASRLGFWARIDTCPMMSDALGGIRGADFHARFSATERVIATSYAIRPTKSAALHGLVTWYRHTLNLDLMNEACHLLLGEQDFSAFRARVARLKPRIAA
;
A
#
# COMPACT_ATOMS: atom_id res chain seq x y z
N MET A 1 -26.35 -30.25 -22.75
CA MET A 1 -26.64 -30.28 -21.30
C MET A 1 -25.41 -29.83 -20.54
N THR A 2 -25.41 -28.63 -19.99
CA THR A 2 -24.37 -28.09 -19.10
C THR A 2 -24.94 -28.00 -17.68
N PRO A 3 -24.20 -28.39 -16.63
CA PRO A 3 -24.39 -27.86 -15.29
C PRO A 3 -23.31 -26.78 -15.08
N ARG A 4 -23.66 -25.49 -15.10
CA ARG A 4 -24.07 -24.68 -13.93
C ARG A 4 -23.16 -24.93 -12.71
N GLY A 5 -22.32 -23.95 -12.40
CA GLY A 5 -21.66 -23.88 -11.09
C GLY A 5 -20.25 -23.29 -11.03
N VAL A 6 -19.84 -22.40 -11.95
CA VAL A 6 -18.63 -21.59 -11.70
C VAL A 6 -18.99 -20.57 -10.64
N ALA A 7 -18.70 -20.92 -9.38
CA ALA A 7 -18.79 -20.03 -8.25
C ALA A 7 -17.95 -18.78 -8.56
N SER A 8 -18.64 -17.68 -8.80
CA SER A 8 -18.11 -16.33 -8.85
C SER A 8 -17.45 -16.00 -7.51
N ARG A 9 -16.15 -16.27 -7.40
CA ARG A 9 -15.31 -15.84 -6.28
C ARG A 9 -15.00 -14.34 -6.43
N LEU A 10 -16.04 -13.51 -6.38
CA LEU A 10 -15.95 -12.09 -6.01
C LEU A 10 -15.74 -12.02 -4.49
N GLY A 11 -14.62 -12.56 -4.02
CA GLY A 11 -14.13 -12.40 -2.64
C GLY A 11 -13.18 -11.22 -2.49
N PHE A 12 -13.24 -10.23 -3.40
CA PHE A 12 -12.20 -9.21 -3.56
C PHE A 12 -12.32 -8.04 -2.56
N TRP A 13 -13.40 -7.96 -1.77
CA TRP A 13 -13.62 -6.86 -0.81
C TRP A 13 -13.87 -7.31 0.64
N ALA A 14 -14.02 -8.60 0.92
CA ALA A 14 -14.42 -9.12 2.24
C ALA A 14 -13.26 -9.29 3.25
N ARG A 15 -12.13 -8.61 3.06
CA ARG A 15 -11.01 -8.61 4.01
C ARG A 15 -10.47 -7.20 4.30
N ILE A 16 -11.30 -6.19 4.08
CA ILE A 16 -11.02 -4.83 4.57
C ILE A 16 -11.34 -4.72 6.07
N ASP A 17 -12.15 -5.64 6.61
CA ASP A 17 -12.57 -5.62 8.04
C ASP A 17 -11.68 -6.48 8.96
N THR A 18 -10.56 -7.01 8.46
CA THR A 18 -9.54 -7.65 9.31
C THR A 18 -8.18 -7.01 9.09
N CYS A 19 -8.11 -5.72 9.37
CA CYS A 19 -6.90 -5.14 9.91
C CYS A 19 -7.05 -5.17 11.44
N PRO A 20 -6.46 -6.14 12.17
CA PRO A 20 -6.46 -6.10 13.64
C PRO A 20 -5.55 -4.97 14.19
N MET A 21 -4.90 -4.20 13.32
CA MET A 21 -3.87 -3.23 13.66
C MET A 21 -4.40 -1.80 13.82
N MET A 22 -5.71 -1.57 13.87
CA MET A 22 -6.28 -0.21 13.91
C MET A 22 -7.22 0.10 15.08
N SER A 23 -7.42 -0.81 16.04
CA SER A 23 -8.27 -0.52 17.22
C SER A 23 -7.50 -0.02 18.45
N ASP A 24 -6.22 -0.37 18.63
CA ASP A 24 -5.61 -0.30 19.98
C ASP A 24 -4.42 0.68 20.12
N ALA A 25 -4.05 1.44 19.09
CA ALA A 25 -2.81 2.25 19.10
C ALA A 25 -3.01 3.78 19.15
N LEU A 26 -4.22 4.29 19.38
CA LEU A 26 -4.46 5.73 19.42
C LEU A 26 -4.50 6.29 20.85
N GLY A 27 -3.37 6.18 21.54
CA GLY A 27 -2.97 7.14 22.58
C GLY A 27 -2.65 8.50 21.95
N GLY A 28 -3.60 9.05 21.19
CA GLY A 28 -3.38 10.22 20.35
C GLY A 28 -3.08 11.47 21.18
N ILE A 29 -2.00 12.16 20.84
CA ILE A 29 -1.68 13.50 21.35
C ILE A 29 -2.89 14.40 21.07
N ARG A 30 -3.61 14.83 22.11
CA ARG A 30 -4.73 15.77 22.02
C ARG A 30 -4.39 17.00 22.85
N GLY A 31 -4.30 18.15 22.22
CA GLY A 31 -3.93 19.42 22.86
C GLY A 31 -3.80 20.55 21.84
N ALA A 32 -3.69 21.79 22.33
CA ALA A 32 -3.56 22.98 21.47
C ALA A 32 -2.31 22.94 20.57
N ASP A 33 -1.28 22.18 20.96
CA ASP A 33 -0.03 22.00 20.22
C ASP A 33 -0.03 20.79 19.26
N PHE A 34 -1.16 20.07 19.14
CA PHE A 34 -1.25 18.93 18.22
C PHE A 34 -1.31 19.41 16.76
N HIS A 35 -0.44 18.84 15.92
CA HIS A 35 -0.45 19.12 14.49
C HIS A 35 -0.40 17.83 13.67
N ALA A 36 -1.48 17.51 12.95
CA ALA A 36 -1.66 16.26 12.21
C ALA A 36 -0.47 15.86 11.30
N ARG A 37 0.23 16.83 10.71
CA ARG A 37 1.45 16.58 9.91
C ARG A 37 2.71 16.29 10.72
N PHE A 38 2.98 17.05 11.78
CA PHE A 38 4.25 17.03 12.52
C PHE A 38 4.22 16.06 13.70
N SER A 39 3.01 15.78 14.22
CA SER A 39 2.78 14.81 15.28
C SER A 39 2.64 13.37 14.76
N ALA A 40 2.60 13.16 13.44
CA ALA A 40 2.56 11.82 12.85
C ALA A 40 3.93 11.15 12.95
N THR A 41 4.01 10.00 13.60
CA THR A 41 5.23 9.19 13.75
C THR A 41 5.53 8.38 12.51
N GLU A 42 4.49 7.87 11.84
CA GLU A 42 4.61 7.05 10.66
C GLU A 42 3.50 7.33 9.65
N ARG A 43 3.71 6.88 8.41
CA ARG A 43 2.70 6.92 7.35
C ARG A 43 2.68 5.57 6.64
N VAL A 44 1.51 4.99 6.52
CA VAL A 44 1.29 3.74 5.80
C VAL A 44 0.69 4.07 4.44
N ILE A 45 1.30 3.57 3.37
CA ILE A 45 0.82 3.75 1.99
C ILE A 45 0.58 2.35 1.42
N ALA A 46 -0.68 2.05 1.09
CA ALA A 46 -1.07 0.80 0.46
C ALA A 46 -1.36 1.01 -1.02
N THR A 47 -0.84 0.12 -1.87
CA THR A 47 -1.04 0.15 -3.32
C THR A 47 -1.61 -1.17 -3.80
N SER A 48 -2.69 -1.14 -4.58
CA SER A 48 -3.40 -2.32 -5.07
C SER A 48 -3.16 -2.55 -6.56
N TYR A 49 -2.80 -3.78 -6.93
CA TYR A 49 -2.55 -4.19 -8.32
C TYR A 49 -3.55 -5.24 -8.81
N ALA A 50 -4.04 -5.10 -10.04
CA ALA A 50 -4.88 -6.08 -10.70
C ALA A 50 -4.11 -6.74 -11.86
N ILE A 51 -3.68 -7.98 -11.64
CA ILE A 51 -2.93 -8.79 -12.61
C ILE A 51 -3.93 -9.55 -13.48
N ARG A 52 -4.16 -9.07 -14.71
CA ARG A 52 -5.09 -9.70 -15.66
C ARG A 52 -4.80 -9.29 -17.10
N PRO A 53 -5.10 -10.12 -18.10
CA PRO A 53 -4.80 -9.79 -19.50
C PRO A 53 -5.59 -8.60 -20.05
N THR A 54 -6.78 -8.32 -19.51
CA THR A 54 -7.68 -7.25 -19.96
C THR A 54 -7.99 -6.28 -18.84
N LYS A 55 -7.90 -4.97 -19.10
CA LYS A 55 -8.25 -3.92 -18.13
C LYS A 55 -9.72 -4.04 -17.72
N SER A 56 -10.02 -3.94 -16.42
CA SER A 56 -11.40 -3.92 -15.93
C SER A 56 -11.94 -2.49 -15.93
N ALA A 57 -13.14 -2.28 -16.49
CA ALA A 57 -13.83 -0.99 -16.41
C ALA A 57 -14.28 -0.69 -14.97
N ALA A 58 -14.70 -1.72 -14.22
CA ALA A 58 -15.22 -1.55 -12.86
C ALA A 58 -14.15 -1.16 -11.83
N LEU A 59 -12.88 -1.51 -12.07
CA LEU A 59 -11.77 -1.20 -11.16
C LEU A 59 -10.97 0.04 -11.62
N HIS A 60 -11.51 0.81 -12.57
CA HIS A 60 -10.84 1.98 -13.10
C HIS A 60 -10.61 3.02 -12.00
N GLY A 61 -9.35 3.44 -11.80
CA GLY A 61 -8.96 4.43 -10.79
C GLY A 61 -8.81 3.90 -9.37
N LEU A 62 -9.21 2.66 -9.09
CA LEU A 62 -9.08 2.03 -7.77
C LEU A 62 -7.83 1.16 -7.64
N VAL A 63 -7.38 0.58 -8.76
CA VAL A 63 -6.23 -0.33 -8.79
C VAL A 63 -5.33 -0.02 -9.98
N THR A 64 -4.06 -0.32 -9.84
CA THR A 64 -3.11 -0.30 -10.95
C THR A 64 -3.24 -1.60 -11.73
N TRP A 65 -3.52 -1.51 -13.03
CA TRP A 65 -3.62 -2.69 -13.89
C TRP A 65 -2.24 -3.15 -14.38
N TYR A 66 -1.97 -4.45 -14.31
CA TYR A 66 -0.77 -5.08 -14.84
C TYR A 66 -1.15 -6.29 -15.70
N ARG A 67 -0.55 -6.42 -16.89
CA ARG A 67 -0.94 -7.42 -17.89
C ARG A 67 -0.26 -8.77 -17.71
N HIS A 68 0.99 -8.78 -17.27
CA HIS A 68 1.86 -9.96 -17.28
C HIS A 68 1.80 -10.72 -15.96
N THR A 69 2.28 -11.96 -15.97
CA THR A 69 2.46 -12.74 -14.75
C THR A 69 3.51 -12.06 -13.87
N LEU A 70 3.18 -11.90 -12.58
CA LEU A 70 4.03 -11.27 -11.59
C LEU A 70 4.52 -12.35 -10.62
N ASN A 71 5.82 -12.42 -10.39
CA ASN A 71 6.39 -13.35 -9.41
C ASN A 71 6.38 -12.68 -8.03
N LEU A 72 5.47 -13.12 -7.17
CA LEU A 72 5.31 -12.55 -5.83
C LEU A 72 6.49 -12.90 -4.91
N ASP A 73 7.10 -14.06 -5.08
CA ASP A 73 8.20 -14.51 -4.22
C ASP A 73 9.43 -13.60 -4.44
N LEU A 74 9.80 -13.36 -5.70
CA LEU A 74 10.89 -12.43 -6.04
C LEU A 74 10.60 -10.99 -5.59
N MET A 75 9.33 -10.55 -5.66
CA MET A 75 8.97 -9.23 -5.15
C MET A 75 9.11 -9.16 -3.63
N ASN A 76 8.69 -10.19 -2.91
CA ASN A 76 8.80 -10.24 -1.46
C ASN A 76 10.27 -10.24 -1.03
N GLU A 77 11.11 -11.06 -1.68
CA GLU A 77 12.56 -11.06 -1.46
C GLU A 77 13.18 -9.67 -1.68
N ALA A 78 12.83 -9.00 -2.78
CA ALA A 78 13.30 -7.64 -3.05
C ALA A 78 12.78 -6.62 -2.02
N CYS A 79 11.53 -6.75 -1.56
CA CYS A 79 10.95 -5.89 -0.53
C CYS A 79 11.68 -6.02 0.82
N HIS A 80 12.15 -7.21 1.18
CA HIS A 80 12.94 -7.41 2.40
C HIS A 80 14.23 -6.58 2.40
N LEU A 81 14.83 -6.35 1.23
CA LEU A 81 16.03 -5.52 1.10
C LEU A 81 15.77 -4.03 1.36
N LEU A 82 14.52 -3.59 1.29
CA LEU A 82 14.12 -2.19 1.50
C LEU A 82 13.82 -1.87 2.98
N LEU A 83 13.85 -2.88 3.87
CA LEU A 83 13.60 -2.68 5.29
C LEU A 83 14.84 -2.09 5.99
N GLY A 84 14.60 -1.18 6.94
CA GLY A 84 15.66 -0.52 7.72
C GLY A 84 16.02 0.88 7.21
N GLU A 85 17.14 1.42 7.69
CA GLU A 85 17.63 2.74 7.29
C GLU A 85 18.55 2.61 6.07
N GLN A 86 18.06 3.05 4.91
CA GLN A 86 18.81 3.04 3.64
C GLN A 86 18.68 4.39 2.92
N ASP A 87 19.60 4.68 2.00
CA ASP A 87 19.48 5.83 1.12
C ASP A 87 18.51 5.55 -0.04
N PHE A 88 17.29 6.10 0.04
CA PHE A 88 16.26 5.99 -0.99
C PHE A 88 16.40 7.03 -2.11
N SER A 89 17.58 7.63 -2.28
CA SER A 89 17.86 8.62 -3.34
C SER A 89 17.52 8.11 -4.74
N ALA A 90 17.71 6.82 -5.03
CA ALA A 90 17.37 6.19 -6.31
C ALA A 90 15.86 6.18 -6.62
N PHE A 91 15.00 6.17 -5.60
CA PHE A 91 13.53 6.17 -5.74
C PHE A 91 12.93 7.58 -5.76
N ARG A 92 13.77 8.61 -5.62
CA ARG A 92 13.32 9.99 -5.48
C ARG A 92 12.89 10.56 -6.83
N ALA A 93 11.68 11.11 -6.91
CA ALA A 93 11.23 11.86 -8.07
C ALA A 93 12.09 13.12 -8.29
N ARG A 94 12.31 13.53 -9.54
CA ARG A 94 13.16 14.69 -9.90
C ARG A 94 12.77 15.99 -9.20
N VAL A 95 11.49 16.18 -8.89
CA VAL A 95 10.95 17.40 -8.25
C VAL A 95 11.00 17.32 -6.72
N ALA A 96 11.35 16.17 -6.13
CA ALA A 96 11.30 15.99 -4.70
C ALA A 96 12.41 16.78 -3.99
N ARG A 97 12.01 17.70 -3.12
CA ARG A 97 12.89 18.46 -2.23
C ARG A 97 12.83 17.84 -0.83
N LEU A 98 13.92 17.20 -0.41
CA LEU A 98 14.09 16.75 0.97
C LEU A 98 14.55 17.93 1.82
N LYS A 99 13.98 18.07 3.01
CA LYS A 99 14.56 18.92 4.05
C LYS A 99 15.56 18.05 4.81
N PRO A 100 16.86 18.40 4.84
CA PRO A 100 17.83 17.62 5.61
C PRO A 100 17.41 17.62 7.07
N ARG A 101 17.55 16.47 7.74
CA ARG A 101 17.41 16.39 9.19
C ARG A 101 18.57 17.22 9.76
N ILE A 102 18.26 18.35 10.38
CA ILE A 102 19.26 19.16 11.09
C ILE A 102 19.76 18.25 12.22
N ALA A 103 21.00 17.80 12.11
CA ALA A 103 21.68 17.12 13.20
C ALA A 103 21.98 18.18 14.27
N ALA A 104 21.45 17.96 15.48
CA ALA A 104 21.81 18.64 16.70
C ALA A 104 22.12 17.57 17.74
#